data_AF-A0A1V4WVG6-F1
#
_entry.id   AF-A0A1V4WVG6-F1
#
_cell.length_a   1.000
_cell.length_b   1.000
_cell.length_c   1.000
_cell.angle_alpha   90.00
_cell.angle_beta   90.00
_cell.angle_gamma   90.00
#
_symmetry.space_group_name_H-M   'P 1'
#
loop_
_entity.id
_entity.type
_entity.pdbx_description
1 polymer ?
#
loop_
_entity_poly.entity_id
_entity_poly.type
_entity_poly.pdbx_seq_one_letter_code
_entity_poly.pdbx_strand_id
1 'polypeptide(L)'
;MTRDEEIRCGMEAYRDALWFAAGASTREDLAGVEESYWIAFNKLRESPLEEHRLICAECLEAVARILDGEGRRDAGNDLREQAEVFRKPRVETQR
;
A
#
# COMPACT_ATOMS: atom_id res chain seq x y z
N MET A 1 -15.17 15.04 3.07
CA MET A 1 -14.15 14.93 2.02
C MET A 1 -14.80 14.34 0.79
N THR A 2 -14.49 14.86 -0.38
CA THR A 2 -14.91 14.30 -1.66
C THR A 2 -14.05 13.10 -2.02
N ARG A 3 -14.51 12.28 -2.98
CA ARG A 3 -13.73 11.13 -3.47
C ARG A 3 -12.37 11.55 -4.05
N ASP A 4 -12.34 12.69 -4.74
CA ASP A 4 -11.11 13.22 -5.34
C ASP A 4 -10.12 13.71 -4.28
N GLU A 5 -10.60 14.28 -3.18
CA GLU A 5 -9.77 14.64 -2.03
C GLU A 5 -9.14 13.40 -1.39
N GLU A 6 -9.91 12.31 -1.24
CA GLU A 6 -9.37 11.05 -0.71
C GLU A 6 -8.29 10.47 -1.61
N ILE A 7 -8.54 10.45 -2.93
CA ILE A 7 -7.56 9.95 -3.90
C ILE A 7 -6.29 10.79 -3.85
N ARG A 8 -6.40 12.12 -3.85
CA ARG A 8 -5.24 13.01 -3.74
C ARG A 8 -4.43 12.72 -2.46
N CYS A 9 -5.09 12.65 -1.31
CA CYS A 9 -4.43 12.34 -0.04
C CYS A 9 -3.78 10.95 -0.07
N GLY A 10 -4.40 9.95 -0.71
CA GLY A 10 -3.81 8.62 -0.88
C GLY A 10 -2.54 8.64 -1.73
N MET A 11 -2.54 9.41 -2.83
CA MET A 11 -1.36 9.58 -3.69
C MET A 11 -0.24 10.35 -3.00
N GLU A 12 -0.56 11.36 -2.21
CA GLU A 12 0.40 12.09 -1.37
C GLU A 12 1.04 11.15 -0.34
N ALA A 13 0.24 10.38 0.40
CA ALA A 13 0.73 9.43 1.39
C ALA A 13 1.62 8.34 0.76
N TYR A 14 1.33 7.87 -0.45
CA TYR A 14 2.18 6.92 -1.15
C TYR A 14 3.54 7.54 -1.52
N ARG A 15 3.56 8.78 -2.00
CA ARG A 15 4.82 9.50 -2.31
C ARG A 15 5.66 9.74 -1.05
N ASP A 16 5.00 10.12 0.04
CA ASP A 16 5.65 10.30 1.34
C ASP A 16 6.24 8.98 1.84
N ALA A 17 5.49 7.87 1.72
CA ALA A 17 5.99 6.54 2.08
C ALA A 17 7.25 6.16 1.30
N LEU A 18 7.27 6.40 -0.03
CA LEU A 18 8.46 6.17 -0.87
C LEU A 18 9.64 7.04 -0.45
N TRP A 19 9.40 8.33 -0.18
CA TRP A 19 10.43 9.28 0.24
C TRP A 19 11.04 8.88 1.59
N PHE A 20 10.21 8.57 2.58
CA PHE A 20 10.67 8.15 3.90
C PHE A 20 11.36 6.78 3.85
N ALA A 21 10.85 5.84 3.05
CA ALA A 21 11.46 4.52 2.90
C ALA A 21 12.89 4.59 2.37
N ALA A 22 13.22 5.57 1.51
CA ALA A 22 14.57 5.75 0.99
C ALA A 22 15.60 6.16 2.05
N GLY A 23 15.16 6.80 3.15
CA GLY A 23 16.01 7.26 4.24
C GLY A 23 15.87 6.49 5.55
N ALA A 24 14.91 5.56 5.65
CA ALA A 24 14.61 4.85 6.88
C ALA A 24 15.77 3.94 7.30
N SER A 25 16.22 4.09 8.54
CA SER A 25 17.33 3.28 9.10
C SER A 25 17.04 2.76 10.51
N THR A 26 15.99 3.28 11.14
CA THR A 26 15.55 2.87 12.47
C THR A 26 14.19 2.20 12.41
N ARG A 27 13.82 1.52 13.50
CA ARG A 27 12.48 0.94 13.64
C ARG A 27 11.37 2.01 13.66
N GLU A 28 11.66 3.17 14.24
CA GLU A 28 10.71 4.28 14.29
C GLU A 28 10.46 4.86 12.90
N ASP A 29 11.51 5.02 12.09
CA ASP A 29 11.37 5.44 10.68
C ASP A 29 10.48 4.46 9.92
N LEU A 30 10.73 3.15 10.09
CA LEU A 30 9.96 2.10 9.41
C LEU A 30 8.50 2.08 9.84
N ALA A 31 8.19 2.41 11.11
CA ALA A 31 6.81 2.54 11.57
C ALA A 31 6.08 3.72 10.89
N GLY A 32 6.76 4.87 10.71
CA GLY A 32 6.20 6.00 9.97
C GLY A 32 6.01 5.71 8.47
N VAL A 33 6.93 4.94 7.88
CA VAL A 33 6.81 4.44 6.51
C VAL A 33 5.61 3.50 6.38
N GLU A 34 5.47 2.53 7.30
CA GLU A 34 4.34 1.60 7.34
C GLU A 34 3.00 2.35 7.43
N GLU A 35 2.89 3.33 8.33
CA GLU A 35 1.67 4.15 8.49
C GLU A 35 1.30 4.85 7.17
N SER A 36 2.28 5.44 6.49
CA SER A 36 2.06 6.14 5.22
C SER A 36 1.56 5.20 4.11
N TYR A 37 2.12 3.98 4.02
CA TYR A 37 1.61 2.96 3.10
C TYR A 37 0.18 2.52 3.44
N TRP A 38 -0.17 2.39 4.72
CA TRP A 38 -1.54 2.06 5.12
C TRP A 38 -2.54 3.17 4.79
N ILE A 39 -2.17 4.44 4.98
CA ILE A 39 -3.00 5.57 4.60
C ILE A 39 -3.25 5.55 3.08
N ALA A 40 -2.19 5.38 2.29
CA ALA A 40 -2.30 5.27 0.84
C ALA A 40 -3.23 4.12 0.42
N PHE A 41 -2.99 2.92 0.95
CA PHE A 41 -3.81 1.75 0.67
C PHE A 41 -5.30 1.99 0.97
N ASN A 42 -5.60 2.49 2.17
CA ASN A 42 -6.99 2.69 2.61
C ASN A 42 -7.73 3.70 1.74
N LYS A 43 -7.04 4.75 1.27
CA LYS A 43 -7.63 5.79 0.42
C LYS A 43 -7.80 5.35 -1.03
N LEU A 44 -6.87 4.54 -1.54
CA LEU A 44 -6.82 4.15 -2.95
C LEU A 44 -7.56 2.85 -3.28
N ARG A 45 -7.75 1.92 -2.33
CA ARG A 45 -8.25 0.55 -2.59
C ARG A 45 -9.62 0.46 -3.29
N GLU A 46 -10.47 1.46 -3.09
CA GLU A 46 -11.81 1.52 -3.69
C GLU A 46 -11.82 2.26 -5.03
N SER A 47 -10.68 2.81 -5.48
CA SER A 47 -10.61 3.51 -6.75
C SER A 47 -10.82 2.55 -7.92
N PRO A 48 -11.54 2.97 -8.97
CA PRO A 48 -11.69 2.17 -10.19
C PRO A 48 -10.43 2.20 -11.06
N LEU A 49 -9.49 3.12 -10.82
CA LEU A 49 -8.30 3.26 -11.66
C LEU A 49 -7.32 2.11 -11.41
N GLU A 50 -6.84 1.53 -12.51
CA GLU A 50 -5.86 0.45 -12.47
C GLU A 50 -4.56 0.88 -11.76
N GLU A 51 -4.07 2.09 -12.02
CA GLU A 51 -2.88 2.63 -11.38
C GLU A 51 -2.98 2.60 -9.86
N HIS A 52 -4.10 3.06 -9.30
CA HIS A 52 -4.32 3.07 -7.85
C HIS A 52 -4.39 1.66 -7.26
N ARG A 53 -4.96 0.71 -8.01
CA ARG A 53 -4.98 -0.70 -7.64
C ARG A 53 -3.57 -1.28 -7.60
N LEU A 54 -2.70 -0.94 -8.56
CA LEU A 54 -1.29 -1.36 -8.55
C LEU A 54 -0.53 -0.73 -7.36
N ILE A 55 -0.78 0.54 -7.06
CA ILE A 55 -0.22 1.21 -5.87
C ILE A 55 -0.65 0.49 -4.59
N CYS A 56 -1.90 0.05 -4.48
CA CYS A 56 -2.35 -0.75 -3.33
C CYS A 56 -1.56 -2.05 -3.19
N ALA A 57 -1.26 -2.75 -4.29
CA ALA A 57 -0.43 -3.95 -4.25
C ALA A 57 0.99 -3.63 -3.75
N GLU A 58 1.58 -2.54 -4.25
CA GLU A 58 2.92 -2.11 -3.81
C GLU A 58 2.96 -1.71 -2.34
N CYS A 59 1.92 -1.03 -1.83
CA CYS A 59 1.80 -0.71 -0.41
C CYS A 59 1.82 -1.98 0.44
N LEU A 60 1.02 -2.99 0.09
CA LEU A 60 0.97 -4.26 0.81
C LEU A 60 2.31 -5.00 0.77
N GLU A 61 2.98 -5.04 -0.39
CA GLU A 61 4.31 -5.66 -0.52
C GLU A 61 5.38 -4.92 0.27
N ALA A 62 5.31 -3.59 0.33
CA ALA A 62 6.25 -2.79 1.11
C ALA A 62 6.08 -3.05 2.61
N VAL A 63 4.85 -3.06 3.12
CA VAL A 63 4.56 -3.41 4.52
C VAL A 63 4.98 -4.85 4.80
N ALA A 64 4.76 -5.79 3.87
CA ALA A 64 5.21 -7.17 4.02
C ALA A 64 6.73 -7.29 4.20
N ARG A 65 7.54 -6.42 3.58
CA ARG A 65 9.00 -6.39 3.76
C ARG A 65 9.39 -5.83 5.13
N ILE A 66 8.66 -4.83 5.63
CA ILE A 66 8.85 -4.29 6.98
C ILE A 66 8.59 -5.39 8.02
N LEU A 67 7.46 -6.09 7.89
CA LEU A 67 7.08 -7.19 8.78
C LEU A 67 8.09 -8.35 8.75
N ASP A 68 8.64 -8.69 7.58
CA ASP A 68 9.72 -9.69 7.50
C ASP A 68 10.94 -9.26 8.34
N GLY A 69 11.32 -7.98 8.27
CA GLY A 69 12.40 -7.40 9.08
C GLY A 69 12.11 -7.45 10.59
N GLU A 70 10.84 -7.41 10.98
CA GLU A 70 10.39 -7.60 12.38
C GLU A 70 10.28 -9.08 12.80
N GLY A 71 10.54 -10.02 11.89
CA GLY A 71 10.38 -11.46 12.14
C GLY A 71 8.94 -11.98 12.02
N ARG A 72 8.00 -11.15 11.55
CA ARG A 72 6.55 -11.45 11.40
C ARG A 72 6.23 -11.96 9.99
N ARG A 73 6.97 -12.97 9.53
CA ARG A 73 6.93 -13.46 8.14
C ARG A 73 5.56 -13.98 7.71
N ASP A 74 4.81 -14.62 8.60
CA ASP A 74 3.47 -15.14 8.26
C ASP A 74 2.51 -13.99 7.92
N ALA A 75 2.50 -12.93 8.72
CA ALA A 75 1.71 -11.73 8.42
C ALA A 75 2.20 -11.05 7.13
N GLY A 76 3.50 -11.06 6.85
CA GLY A 76 4.03 -10.58 5.57
C GLY A 76 3.54 -11.39 4.37
N ASN A 77 3.41 -12.72 4.52
CA ASN A 77 2.87 -13.58 3.45
C ASN A 77 1.39 -13.31 3.19
N ASP A 78 0.58 -13.13 4.23
CA ASP A 78 -0.84 -12.76 4.09
C ASP A 78 -1.03 -11.45 3.29
N LEU A 79 -0.12 -10.49 3.47
CA LEU A 79 -0.14 -9.24 2.70
C LEU A 79 0.28 -9.43 1.24
N ARG A 80 1.24 -10.32 0.96
CA ARG A 80 1.64 -10.66 -0.42
C ARG A 80 0.50 -11.34 -1.18
N GLU A 81 -0.22 -12.26 -0.53
CA GLU A 81 -1.40 -12.89 -1.12
C GLU A 81 -2.48 -11.85 -1.48
N GLN A 82 -2.71 -10.88 -0.58
CA GLN A 82 -3.61 -9.77 -0.86
C GLN A 82 -3.09 -8.90 -2.01
N ALA A 83 -1.79 -8.60 -2.06
CA ALA A 83 -1.20 -7.82 -3.14
C ALA A 83 -1.41 -8.47 -4.52
N GLU A 84 -1.36 -9.80 -4.62
CA GLU A 84 -1.66 -10.53 -5.86
C GLU A 84 -3.10 -10.30 -6.34
N VAL A 85 -4.07 -10.20 -5.42
CA VAL A 85 -5.46 -9.85 -5.76
C VAL A 85 -5.52 -8.48 -6.41
N PHE A 86 -4.76 -7.52 -5.87
CA PHE A 86 -4.65 -6.18 -6.46
C PHE A 86 -3.84 -6.15 -7.76
N ARG A 87 -2.95 -7.11 -8.04
CA ARG A 87 -2.27 -7.20 -9.36
C ARG A 87 -3.14 -7.81 -10.45
N LYS A 88 -4.05 -8.71 -10.12
CA LYS A 88 -4.96 -9.33 -11.09
C LYS A 88 -6.02 -8.34 -11.58
N PRO A 89 -6.14 -8.08 -12.90
CA PRO A 89 -7.14 -7.17 -13.43
C PRO A 89 -8.52 -7.50 -12.84
N ARG A 90 -9.29 -6.47 -12.48
CA ARG A 90 -10.68 -6.70 -12.10
C ARG A 90 -11.37 -7.27 -13.33
N VAL A 91 -11.64 -8.57 -13.32
CA VAL A 91 -12.39 -9.21 -14.40
C VAL A 91 -13.75 -8.53 -14.42
N GLU A 92 -13.98 -7.68 -15.42
CA GLU A 92 -15.29 -7.14 -15.68
C GLU A 92 -16.20 -8.34 -15.94
N THR A 93 -16.99 -8.71 -14.94
CA THR A 93 -18.11 -9.59 -15.19
C THR A 93 -19.11 -8.74 -15.95
N GLN A 94 -18.98 -8.71 -17.28
CA GLN A 94 -20.03 -8.22 -18.16
C GLN A 94 -21.29 -9.02 -17.82
N ARG A 95 -22.25 -8.35 -17.16
CA ARG A 95 -23.61 -8.84 -17.00
C ARG A 95 -24.47 -8.21 -18.08
#